data_AF-A0A7W1QNT5-F1
#
_entry.id   AF-A0A7W1QNT5-F1
#
_cell.length_a   1.000
_cell.length_b   1.000
_cell.length_c   1.000
_cell.angle_alpha   90.00
_cell.angle_beta   90.00
_cell.angle_gamma   90.00
#
_symmetry.space_group_name_H-M   'P 1'
#
loop_
_entity.id
_entity.type
_entity.pdbx_description
1 polymer ?
#
loop_
_entity_poly.entity_id
_entity_poly.type
_entity_poly.pdbx_seq_one_letter_code
_entity_poly.pdbx_strand_id
1 'polypeptide(L)' 'EMIRITREIGASEGLFVAPEGAACFAALKSLLETGKISHGERMVIFNTGSGIKYLDCYES' A
#
# COMPACT_ATOMS: atom_id res chain seq x y z
N GLU A 1 4.97 -7.10 6.69
CA GLU A 1 3.96 -6.99 5.62
C GLU A 1 3.85 -5.58 5.03
N MET A 2 3.50 -4.54 5.80
CA MET A 2 3.35 -3.17 5.29
C MET A 2 4.61 -2.62 4.57
N ILE A 3 5.80 -2.80 5.15
CA ILE A 3 7.07 -2.36 4.53
C ILE A 3 7.34 -3.06 3.19
N ARG A 4 7.05 -4.36 3.09
CA ARG A 4 7.16 -5.14 1.85
C ARG A 4 6.25 -4.54 0.78
N ILE A 5 4.99 -4.26 1.14
CA ILE A 5 4.01 -3.70 0.22
C ILE A 5 4.38 -2.26 -0.19
N THR A 6 4.92 -1.44 0.72
CA THR A 6 5.45 -0.13 0.31
C THR A 6 6.55 -0.25 -0.74
N ARG A 7 7.45 -1.24 -0.62
CA ARG A 7 8.48 -1.50 -1.65
C ARG A 7 7.85 -1.91 -2.99
N GLU A 8 6.81 -2.74 -2.96
CA GLU A 8 6.08 -3.16 -4.17
C GLU A 8 5.39 -1.98 -4.86
N ILE A 9 4.68 -1.14 -4.09
CA ILE A 9 4.03 0.08 -4.60
C ILE A 9 5.07 1.04 -5.18
N GLY A 10 6.20 1.23 -4.49
CA GLY A 10 7.30 2.06 -4.98
C GLY A 10 7.88 1.54 -6.30
N ALA A 11 7.99 0.22 -6.45
CA ALA A 11 8.53 -0.41 -7.65
C ALA A 11 7.55 -0.39 -8.84
N SER A 12 6.23 -0.50 -8.61
CA SER A 12 5.23 -0.54 -9.69
C SER A 12 4.68 0.85 -10.04
N GLU A 13 4.35 1.67 -9.05
CA GLU A 13 3.65 2.96 -9.22
C GLU A 13 4.55 4.17 -9.02
N GLY A 14 5.79 3.98 -8.54
CA GLY A 14 6.70 5.09 -8.21
C GLY A 14 6.27 5.90 -6.97
N LEU A 15 5.41 5.33 -6.10
CA LEU A 15 4.89 6.01 -4.92
C LEU A 15 5.54 5.50 -3.64
N PHE A 16 6.19 6.40 -2.89
CA PHE A 16 6.71 6.08 -1.56
C PHE A 16 5.71 6.46 -0.46
N VAL A 17 4.70 5.61 -0.29
CA VAL A 17 3.61 5.80 0.69
C VAL A 17 4.03 5.49 2.11
N ALA A 18 3.30 6.01 3.10
CA ALA A 18 3.50 5.59 4.49
C ALA A 18 3.05 4.13 4.70
N PRO A 19 3.59 3.40 5.69
CA PRO A 19 3.20 2.01 5.98
C PRO A 19 1.68 1.83 6.18
N GLU A 20 1.00 2.81 6.78
CA GLU A 20 -0.45 2.82 6.98
C GLU A 20 -1.19 2.90 5.64
N GLY A 21 -0.66 3.66 4.67
CA GLY A 21 -1.17 3.66 3.29
C GLY A 21 -0.96 2.31 2.61
N ALA A 22 0.21 1.70 2.78
CA ALA A 22 0.49 0.36 2.26
C ALA A 22 -0.40 -0.73 2.88
N ALA A 23 -0.84 -0.56 4.13
CA ALA A 23 -1.82 -1.45 4.76
C ALA A 23 -3.16 -1.47 4.00
N CYS A 24 -3.61 -0.32 3.48
CA CYS A 24 -4.80 -0.25 2.65
C CYS A 24 -4.63 -0.99 1.32
N PHE A 25 -3.44 -0.96 0.71
CA PHE A 25 -3.15 -1.78 -0.48
C PHE A 25 -3.15 -3.27 -0.16
N ALA A 26 -2.62 -3.67 1.01
CA ALA A 26 -2.71 -5.05 1.49
C ALA A 26 -4.17 -5.52 1.60
N ALA A 27 -5.00 -4.68 2.23
CA ALA A 27 -6.42 -4.93 2.38
C ALA A 27 -7.13 -4.99 1.02
N LEU A 28 -6.81 -4.06 0.09
CA LEU A 28 -7.36 -4.07 -1.26
C LEU A 28 -7.11 -5.40 -1.97
N LYS A 29 -5.87 -5.91 -1.91
CA LYS A 29 -5.52 -7.21 -2.50
C LYS A 29 -6.34 -8.35 -1.89
N SER A 30 -6.44 -8.40 -0.56
CA SER A 30 -7.23 -9.42 0.13
C SER A 30 -8.74 -9.32 -0.18
N LEU A 31 -9.30 -8.11 -0.26
CA LEU A 31 -10.70 -7.89 -0.58
C LEU A 31 -11.03 -8.30 -2.02
N LEU A 32 -10.12 -8.05 -2.97
CA LEU A 32 -10.23 -8.54 -4.35
C LEU A 32 -10.14 -10.06 -4.42
N GLU A 33 -9.15 -10.67 -3.78
CA GLU A 33 -8.95 -12.12 -3.75
C GLU A 33 -10.14 -12.86 -3.13
N THR A 34 -10.78 -12.26 -2.13
CA THR A 34 -11.97 -12.83 -1.46
C THR A 34 -13.29 -12.48 -2.15
N GLY A 35 -13.26 -11.72 -3.25
CA GLY A 35 -14.45 -11.32 -4.00
C GLY A 35 -15.39 -10.36 -3.24
N LYS A 36 -14.90 -9.71 -2.17
CA LYS A 36 -15.68 -8.70 -1.43
C LYS A 36 -15.82 -7.39 -2.18
N ILE A 37 -14.91 -7.15 -3.13
CA ILE A 37 -14.94 -6.04 -4.07
C ILE A 37 -14.57 -6.56 -5.46
N SER A 38 -15.03 -5.88 -6.51
CA SER A 38 -14.84 -6.27 -7.91
C SER A 38 -13.73 -5.46 -8.58
N HIS A 39 -13.03 -6.08 -9.53
CA HIS A 39 -11.98 -5.42 -10.34
C HIS A 39 -12.47 -4.20 -11.14
N GLY A 40 -13.79 -4.06 -11.39
CA GLY A 40 -14.37 -2.94 -12.12
C GLY A 40 -14.74 -1.73 -11.26
N GLU A 41 -14.61 -1.82 -9.94
CA GLU A 41 -14.98 -0.74 -9.01
C GLU A 41 -13.87 0.30 -8.88
N ARG A 42 -14.25 1.56 -8.63
CA ARG A 42 -13.30 2.64 -8.39
C ARG A 42 -13.02 2.75 -6.90
N MET A 43 -11.76 2.50 -6.52
CA MET A 43 -11.30 2.59 -5.14
C MET A 43 -10.41 3.81 -4.94
N VAL A 44 -10.50 4.40 -3.75
CA VAL A 44 -9.63 5.49 -3.31
C VAL A 44 -8.92 5.06 -2.04
N ILE A 45 -7.58 5.02 -2.09
CA ILE A 45 -6.74 4.82 -0.91
C ILE A 45 -6.25 6.20 -0.46
N PHE A 46 -6.65 6.60 0.74
CA PHE A 46 -6.21 7.87 1.31
C PHE A 46 -4.89 7.67 2.07
N ASN A 47 -3.77 7.84 1.35
CA ASN A 47 -2.46 7.80 1.95
C ASN A 47 -2.22 9.07 2.79
N THR A 48 -2.23 8.93 4.11
CA THR A 48 -2.18 10.05 5.08
C THR A 48 -0.78 10.63 5.28
N GLY A 49 0.27 9.93 4.84
CA GLY A 49 1.66 10.34 5.05
C GLY A 49 2.62 9.83 3.99
N SER A 50 3.83 10.36 3.96
CA SER A 50 4.91 9.88 3.08
C SER A 50 5.74 8.81 3.78
N GLY A 51 6.25 7.84 3.01
CA GLY A 51 7.21 6.84 3.49
C GLY A 51 8.50 7.43 4.02
N ILE A 52 8.85 8.67 3.65
CA ILE A 52 10.01 9.43 4.16
C ILE A 52 9.96 9.57 5.70
N LYS A 53 8.77 9.53 6.31
CA LYS A 53 8.64 9.59 7.77
C LYS A 53 9.16 8.34 8.51
N TYR A 54 9.45 7.26 7.79
CA TYR A 54 9.74 5.94 8.35
C TYR A 54 11.05 5.36 7.78
N LEU A 55 12.02 6.18 7.40
CA LEU A 55 13.27 5.72 6.76
C LEU A 55 14.02 4.68 7.60
N ASP A 56 13.98 4.83 8.93
CA ASP A 56 14.48 3.90 9.94
C ASP A 56 13.88 2.49 9.83
N CYS A 57 12.67 2.36 9.26
CA CYS A 57 12.04 1.06 9.01
C CYS A 57 12.51 0.39 7.70
N TYR A 58 13.30 1.07 6.86
CA TYR A 58 13.80 0.55 5.58
C TYR A 58 15.31 0.26 5.60
N GLU A 59 15.99 0.58 6.69
CA GLU A 59 17.39 0.23 6.90
C GLU A 59 17.55 -1.29 6.97
N SER A 60 18.66 -1.77 6.40
CA SER A 60 19.01 -3.20 6.30
C SER A 60 19.90 -3.60 7.47
#